data_AF-A0A2V5XFE7-F1
#
_entry.id   AF-A0A2V5XFE7-F1
#
_cell.length_a   1.000
_cell.length_b   1.000
_cell.length_c   1.000
_cell.angle_alpha   90.00
_cell.angle_beta   90.00
_cell.angle_gamma   90.00
#
_symmetry.space_group_name_H-M   'P 1'
#
loop_
_entity.id
_entity.type
_entity.pdbx_description
1 polymer ?
#
loop_
_entity_poly.entity_id
_entity_poly.type
_entity_poly.pdbx_seq_one_letter_code
_entity_poly.pdbx_strand_id
1 'polypeptide(L)'
;MSAGAAAALTSTSVTNINLRLNGARCAIFSSELGNSKRSRYAYRNRITVHAQDGVIGFFRRDSHTLLDIERCPISRDEVNRALAELRAQTHVRDGHYTLRASASARVFSQTNDEVANALRDLIVDLVRPNQQLLIDAYCGSGFFAKALLDKFERVIGIDWDRFAIGAACETATEKEVYIAGDVESELQQVRAVHPNRTVSANDVQASRLRSIAPTTLIVDPPATGLSEAVRKAIVDLPPTALIYISCNPPTLARDLRELQDQFIIESVTPLDMFPQTAEIEVAASLRAVPPAS
;
A
#
# COMPACT_ATOMS: atom_id res chain seq x y z
N MET A 1 18.66 9.31 -20.79
CA MET A 1 18.34 10.38 -19.81
C MET A 1 19.18 10.13 -18.58
N SER A 2 19.90 11.14 -18.07
CA SER A 2 20.83 10.98 -16.96
C SER A 2 20.08 10.73 -15.65
N ALA A 3 20.71 10.02 -14.72
CA ALA A 3 20.14 9.61 -13.43
C ALA A 3 19.65 10.78 -12.53
N GLY A 4 20.04 12.01 -12.82
CA GLY A 4 19.56 13.21 -12.13
C GLY A 4 18.16 13.67 -12.56
N ALA A 5 17.69 13.31 -13.77
CA ALA A 5 16.40 13.76 -14.27
C ALA A 5 15.20 12.98 -13.68
N ALA A 6 15.37 11.69 -13.39
CA ALA A 6 14.31 10.85 -12.80
C ALA A 6 14.04 11.20 -11.33
N ALA A 7 15.10 11.38 -10.52
CA ALA A 7 14.98 11.83 -9.13
C ALA A 7 14.43 13.26 -9.02
N ALA A 8 14.74 14.14 -9.99
CA ALA A 8 14.15 15.47 -10.07
C ALA A 8 12.67 15.42 -10.49
N LEU A 9 12.25 14.46 -11.32
CA LEU A 9 10.84 14.27 -11.72
C LEU A 9 9.98 13.67 -10.60
N THR A 10 10.53 12.76 -9.79
CA THR A 10 9.86 12.21 -8.59
C THR A 10 9.74 13.27 -7.51
N SER A 11 10.79 14.08 -7.27
CA SER A 11 10.68 15.23 -6.36
C SER A 11 9.72 16.28 -6.90
N THR A 12 9.70 16.59 -8.21
CA THR A 12 8.80 17.61 -8.78
C THR A 12 7.34 17.16 -8.79
N SER A 13 7.05 15.88 -9.04
CA SER A 13 5.68 15.34 -8.98
C SER A 13 5.11 15.36 -7.55
N VAL A 14 5.96 15.15 -6.54
CA VAL A 14 5.56 15.20 -5.12
C VAL A 14 5.57 16.64 -4.59
N THR A 15 6.49 17.49 -5.04
CA THR A 15 6.52 18.93 -4.70
C THR A 15 5.33 19.68 -5.33
N ASN A 16 4.80 19.18 -6.45
CA ASN A 16 3.55 19.66 -7.06
C ASN A 16 2.28 19.04 -6.48
N ILE A 17 2.40 18.17 -5.47
CA ILE A 17 1.32 18.00 -4.48
C ILE A 17 1.31 19.29 -3.65
N ASN A 18 0.97 20.40 -4.30
CA ASN A 18 0.64 21.68 -3.71
C ASN A 18 -0.74 21.52 -3.08
N LEU A 19 -0.83 20.65 -2.07
CA LEU A 19 -1.99 20.56 -1.19
C LEU A 19 -1.99 21.88 -0.39
N ARG A 20 -2.65 22.90 -0.95
CA ARG A 20 -3.17 24.04 -0.20
C ARG A 20 -4.27 23.53 0.75
N LEU A 21 -3.90 22.67 1.69
CA LEU A 21 -4.76 22.14 2.73
C LEU A 21 -4.37 22.84 4.03
N ASN A 22 -5.16 23.85 4.39
CA ASN A 22 -5.20 24.51 5.70
C ASN A 22 -3.85 24.81 6.41
N GLY A 23 -2.86 25.33 5.69
CA GLY A 23 -1.69 25.98 6.30
C GLY A 23 -0.74 25.06 7.07
N ALA A 24 -0.90 23.74 6.99
CA ALA A 24 0.04 22.79 7.57
C ALA A 24 1.34 22.80 6.75
N ARG A 25 2.47 23.10 7.40
CA ARG A 25 3.80 22.78 6.86
C ARG A 25 3.90 21.26 6.76
N CYS A 26 3.55 20.70 5.60
CA CYS A 26 3.81 19.30 5.31
C CYS A 26 5.32 19.10 5.30
N ALA A 27 5.85 18.36 6.27
CA ALA A 27 7.24 17.92 6.21
C ALA A 27 7.31 16.85 5.12
N ILE A 28 7.68 17.26 3.90
CA ILE A 28 8.05 16.33 2.83
C ILE A 28 9.41 15.77 3.22
N PHE A 29 9.42 14.58 3.80
CA PHE A 29 10.65 13.82 4.00
C PHE A 29 10.98 13.12 2.69
N SER A 30 11.82 13.73 1.86
CA SER A 30 12.46 13.02 0.75
C SER A 30 13.46 12.05 1.34
N SER A 31 13.04 10.83 1.62
CA SER A 31 14.00 9.78 1.94
C SER A 31 14.74 9.43 0.65
N GLU A 32 16.08 9.60 0.62
CA GLU A 32 16.91 9.02 -0.44
C GLU A 32 17.04 7.48 -0.28
N LEU A 33 15.99 6.82 0.22
CA LEU A 33 15.93 5.36 0.36
C LEU A 33 15.77 4.80 -1.06
N GLY A 34 16.90 4.38 -1.64
CA GLY A 34 16.98 4.01 -3.05
C GLY A 34 18.24 4.52 -3.77
N ASN A 35 19.19 5.17 -3.09
CA ASN A 35 20.36 5.78 -3.74
C ASN A 35 21.61 4.88 -3.92
N SER A 36 21.55 3.59 -3.55
CA SER A 36 22.62 2.64 -3.86
C SER A 36 22.58 2.23 -5.35
N LYS A 37 23.72 1.83 -5.94
CA LYS A 37 23.72 1.28 -7.32
C LYS A 37 22.82 0.05 -7.48
N ARG A 38 22.62 -0.74 -6.42
CA ARG A 38 21.71 -1.91 -6.36
C ARG A 38 20.25 -1.53 -6.21
N SER A 39 19.94 -0.34 -5.72
CA SER A 39 18.55 0.09 -5.59
C SER A 39 18.05 0.80 -6.85
N ARG A 40 18.94 1.25 -7.77
CA ARG A 40 18.52 1.84 -9.06
C ARG A 40 18.30 0.82 -10.18
N TYR A 41 18.96 -0.34 -10.11
CA TYR A 41 18.89 -1.44 -11.09
C TYR A 41 18.92 -2.77 -10.34
N ALA A 42 18.48 -3.86 -10.97
CA ALA A 42 18.39 -5.18 -10.34
C ALA A 42 17.56 -5.23 -9.04
N TYR A 43 16.57 -4.36 -8.88
CA TYR A 43 15.69 -4.34 -7.71
C TYR A 43 14.44 -5.22 -7.90
N ARG A 44 13.94 -5.33 -9.15
CA ARG A 44 12.64 -5.90 -9.44
C ARG A 44 12.65 -7.42 -9.31
N ASN A 45 11.92 -7.92 -8.32
CA ASN A 45 11.84 -9.34 -7.97
C ASN A 45 10.83 -10.13 -8.84
N ARG A 46 10.05 -9.45 -9.68
CA ARG A 46 9.04 -10.03 -10.57
C ARG A 46 8.84 -9.22 -11.84
N ILE A 47 8.83 -9.90 -12.99
CA ILE A 47 8.36 -9.33 -14.26
C ILE A 47 7.36 -10.25 -14.94
N THR A 48 6.50 -9.68 -15.78
CA THR A 48 5.63 -10.43 -16.68
C THR A 48 6.01 -10.07 -18.10
N VAL A 49 6.59 -11.03 -18.83
CA VAL A 49 6.95 -10.87 -20.25
C VAL A 49 5.87 -11.48 -21.13
N HIS A 50 5.81 -11.03 -22.37
CA HIS A 50 4.93 -11.54 -23.41
C HIS A 50 5.76 -12.37 -24.38
N ALA A 51 5.24 -13.53 -24.77
CA ALA A 51 5.76 -14.32 -25.88
C ALA A 51 4.75 -14.26 -27.02
N GLN A 52 5.21 -13.90 -28.22
CA GLN A 52 4.40 -13.94 -29.43
C GLN A 52 5.30 -14.19 -30.64
N ASP A 53 4.95 -15.17 -31.48
CA ASP A 53 5.66 -15.48 -32.73
C ASP A 53 7.19 -15.69 -32.52
N GLY A 54 7.55 -16.30 -31.39
CA GLY A 54 8.95 -16.56 -31.02
C GLY A 54 9.72 -15.37 -30.43
N VAL A 55 9.11 -14.19 -30.34
CA VAL A 55 9.68 -13.01 -29.67
C VAL A 55 9.26 -13.03 -28.20
N ILE A 56 10.20 -12.75 -27.28
CA ILE A 56 9.93 -12.72 -25.84
C ILE A 56 10.39 -11.39 -25.24
N GLY A 57 9.46 -10.60 -24.72
CA GLY A 57 9.80 -9.38 -23.98
C GLY A 57 8.63 -8.50 -23.59
N PHE A 58 8.76 -7.19 -23.81
CA PHE A 58 7.76 -6.19 -23.40
C PHE A 58 7.24 -5.40 -24.59
N PHE A 59 6.02 -4.92 -24.48
CA PHE A 59 5.51 -4.00 -25.48
C PHE A 59 6.28 -2.67 -25.46
N ARG A 60 6.55 -2.14 -26.65
CA ARG A 60 6.96 -0.75 -26.80
C ARG A 60 5.85 0.14 -26.21
N ARG A 61 6.26 1.21 -25.54
CA ARG A 61 5.35 2.20 -24.94
C ARG A 61 4.27 2.61 -25.95
N ASP A 62 3.01 2.59 -25.50
CA ASP A 62 1.82 2.97 -26.25
C ASP A 62 1.67 2.22 -27.59
N SER A 63 2.05 0.94 -27.62
CA SER A 63 2.04 0.09 -28.81
C SER A 63 1.78 -1.39 -28.49
N HIS A 64 1.31 -2.14 -29.48
CA HIS A 64 1.26 -3.61 -29.45
C HIS A 64 2.50 -4.26 -30.07
N THR A 65 3.53 -3.47 -30.43
CA THR A 65 4.80 -4.00 -30.93
C THR A 65 5.61 -4.58 -29.79
N LEU A 66 5.87 -5.89 -29.86
CA LEU A 66 6.70 -6.58 -28.88
C LEU A 66 8.18 -6.32 -29.14
N LEU A 67 8.91 -5.93 -28.10
CA LEU A 67 10.36 -5.76 -28.13
C LEU A 67 11.01 -7.01 -27.55
N ASP A 68 11.86 -7.65 -28.34
CA ASP A 68 12.66 -8.78 -27.87
C ASP A 68 13.67 -8.32 -26.81
N ILE A 69 13.73 -9.03 -25.69
CA ILE A 69 14.70 -8.74 -24.64
C ILE A 69 15.46 -10.01 -24.25
N GLU A 70 16.78 -9.87 -24.15
CA GLU A 70 17.65 -10.91 -23.59
C GLU A 70 17.84 -10.73 -22.08
N ARG A 71 17.75 -9.48 -21.62
CA ARG A 71 17.92 -9.10 -20.22
C ARG A 71 17.11 -7.86 -19.88
N CYS A 72 16.63 -7.79 -18.65
CA CYS A 72 16.00 -6.61 -18.08
C CYS A 72 16.91 -6.02 -16.99
N PRO A 73 17.52 -4.84 -17.19
CA PRO A 73 18.47 -4.24 -16.23
C PRO A 73 17.89 -3.94 -14.85
N ILE A 74 16.59 -3.63 -14.77
CA ILE A 74 15.92 -3.36 -13.49
C ILE A 74 15.54 -4.65 -12.75
N SER A 75 15.55 -5.80 -13.42
CA SER A 75 15.22 -7.09 -12.81
C SER A 75 16.42 -7.71 -12.11
N ARG A 76 16.16 -8.39 -10.99
CA ARG A 76 17.17 -9.20 -10.28
C ARG A 76 17.79 -10.27 -11.19
N ASP A 77 18.99 -10.72 -10.84
CA ASP A 77 19.71 -11.73 -11.61
C ASP A 77 18.96 -13.08 -11.63
N GLU A 78 18.25 -13.44 -10.56
CA GLU A 78 17.38 -14.62 -10.53
C GLU A 78 16.27 -14.53 -11.58
N VAL A 79 15.64 -13.36 -11.72
CA VAL A 79 14.58 -13.12 -12.71
C VAL A 79 15.15 -13.16 -14.13
N ASN A 80 16.33 -12.56 -14.34
CA ASN A 80 17.01 -12.61 -15.63
C ASN A 80 17.46 -14.04 -16.00
N ARG A 81 17.83 -14.87 -15.02
CA ARG A 81 18.10 -16.30 -15.24
C ARG A 81 16.84 -17.05 -15.66
N ALA A 82 15.71 -16.81 -14.99
CA ALA A 82 14.43 -17.40 -15.40
C ALA A 82 14.00 -16.95 -16.81
N LEU A 83 14.31 -15.71 -17.20
CA LEU A 83 14.09 -15.22 -18.57
C LEU A 83 14.98 -15.98 -19.57
N ALA A 84 16.26 -16.16 -19.27
CA ALA A 84 17.16 -16.92 -20.12
C ALA A 84 16.72 -18.39 -20.27
N GLU A 85 16.26 -19.01 -19.19
CA GLU A 85 15.69 -20.37 -19.21
C GLU A 85 14.43 -20.46 -20.07
N LEU A 86 13.53 -19.47 -19.98
CA LEU A 86 12.34 -19.40 -20.85
C LEU A 86 12.74 -19.29 -22.32
N ARG A 87 13.71 -18.41 -22.64
CA ARG A 87 14.21 -18.21 -24.01
C ARG A 87 14.93 -19.44 -24.57
N ALA A 88 15.53 -20.28 -23.72
CA ALA A 88 16.23 -21.48 -24.13
C ALA A 88 15.28 -22.65 -24.46
N GLN A 89 13.98 -22.53 -24.20
CA GLN A 89 13.01 -23.57 -24.52
C GLN A 89 12.84 -23.71 -26.03
N THR A 90 12.83 -24.95 -26.53
CA THR A 90 12.64 -25.25 -27.96
C THR A 90 11.30 -24.74 -28.49
N HIS A 91 10.29 -24.65 -27.62
CA HIS A 91 8.97 -24.13 -27.98
C HIS A 91 8.37 -23.39 -26.79
N VAL A 92 8.24 -22.07 -26.93
CA VAL A 92 7.48 -21.21 -26.03
C VAL A 92 6.15 -20.91 -26.71
N ARG A 93 5.04 -21.12 -26.01
CA ARG A 93 3.70 -20.82 -26.53
C ARG A 93 3.45 -19.32 -26.44
N ASP A 94 2.62 -18.80 -27.33
CA ASP A 94 2.18 -17.42 -27.22
C ASP A 94 1.40 -17.20 -25.92
N GLY A 95 1.67 -16.09 -25.25
CA GLY A 95 1.02 -15.75 -23.98
C GLY A 95 1.88 -14.92 -23.04
N HIS A 96 1.49 -14.92 -21.76
CA HIS A 96 2.13 -14.14 -20.71
C HIS A 96 2.87 -15.06 -19.72
N TYR A 97 4.12 -14.71 -19.42
CA TYR A 97 4.98 -15.47 -18.53
C TYR A 97 5.43 -14.60 -17.37
N THR A 98 5.03 -14.97 -16.15
CA THR A 98 5.46 -14.27 -14.93
C THR A 98 6.70 -14.94 -14.35
N LEU A 99 7.80 -14.22 -14.33
CA LEU A 99 9.11 -14.65 -13.84
C LEU A 99 9.35 -14.02 -12.47
N ARG A 100 9.80 -14.81 -11.50
CA ARG A 100 9.96 -14.39 -10.09
C ARG A 100 11.32 -14.80 -9.55
N ALA A 101 11.88 -14.00 -8.66
CA ALA A 101 13.12 -14.33 -7.95
C ALA A 101 12.94 -15.49 -6.95
N SER A 102 11.73 -15.64 -6.39
CA SER A 102 11.36 -16.76 -5.51
C SER A 102 10.16 -17.53 -6.09
N ALA A 103 10.24 -18.86 -6.01
CA ALA A 103 9.20 -19.77 -6.49
C ALA A 103 7.95 -19.82 -5.59
N SER A 104 8.02 -19.35 -4.34
CA SER A 104 6.99 -19.57 -3.31
C SER A 104 5.84 -18.56 -3.30
N ALA A 105 5.98 -17.36 -3.87
CA ALA A 105 4.98 -16.30 -3.72
C ALA A 105 4.05 -16.21 -4.95
N ARG A 106 2.91 -16.93 -4.92
CA ARG A 106 1.75 -16.60 -5.78
C ARG A 106 0.96 -15.40 -5.27
N VAL A 107 1.13 -15.07 -3.98
CA VAL A 107 0.56 -13.91 -3.30
C VAL A 107 1.18 -12.61 -3.84
N PHE A 108 0.40 -11.53 -3.86
CA PHE A 108 0.91 -10.21 -4.18
C PHE A 108 2.01 -9.82 -3.19
N SER A 109 3.16 -9.43 -3.72
CA SER A 109 4.28 -8.90 -2.96
C SER A 109 4.79 -7.66 -3.66
N GLN A 110 5.28 -6.68 -2.90
CA GLN A 110 5.89 -5.49 -3.46
C GLN A 110 7.06 -5.88 -4.37
N THR A 111 7.26 -5.12 -5.45
CA THR A 111 8.23 -5.51 -6.51
C THR A 111 9.68 -5.23 -6.14
N ASN A 112 9.90 -4.38 -5.12
CA ASN A 112 11.20 -3.95 -4.62
C ASN A 112 11.27 -4.23 -3.12
N ASP A 113 11.87 -5.36 -2.72
CA ASP A 113 11.88 -5.77 -1.30
C ASP A 113 12.58 -4.74 -0.39
N GLU A 114 13.63 -4.07 -0.89
CA GLU A 114 14.38 -3.08 -0.11
C GLU A 114 13.49 -1.88 0.24
N VAL A 115 12.79 -1.34 -0.76
CA VAL A 115 11.89 -0.19 -0.57
C VAL A 115 10.61 -0.62 0.17
N ALA A 116 10.12 -1.85 -0.02
CA ALA A 116 9.00 -2.38 0.73
C ALA A 116 9.30 -2.52 2.23
N ASN A 117 10.49 -3.00 2.59
CA ASN A 117 10.93 -3.04 3.98
C ASN A 117 11.07 -1.63 4.55
N ALA A 118 11.65 -0.70 3.80
CA ALA A 118 11.73 0.70 4.20
C ALA A 118 10.35 1.34 4.40
N LEU A 119 9.37 1.05 3.53
CA LEU A 119 7.99 1.48 3.68
C LEU A 119 7.37 0.91 4.96
N ARG A 120 7.52 -0.40 5.20
CA ARG A 120 7.04 -1.05 6.43
C ARG A 120 7.65 -0.40 7.67
N ASP A 121 8.95 -0.19 7.69
CA ASP A 121 9.67 0.40 8.82
C ASP A 121 9.22 1.87 9.04
N LEU A 122 9.02 2.63 7.96
CA LEU A 122 8.40 3.96 8.02
C LEU A 122 6.99 3.90 8.64
N ILE A 123 6.14 2.98 8.21
CA ILE A 123 4.78 2.84 8.79
C ILE A 123 4.85 2.49 10.28
N VAL A 124 5.76 1.59 10.67
CA VAL A 124 6.03 1.21 12.08
C VAL A 124 6.38 2.44 12.94
N ASP A 125 7.14 3.39 12.37
CA ASP A 125 7.52 4.64 13.03
C ASP A 125 6.40 5.70 13.03
N LEU A 126 5.53 5.70 12.02
CA LEU A 126 4.38 6.61 11.92
C LEU A 126 3.23 6.25 12.86
N VAL A 127 3.15 5.00 13.33
CA VAL A 127 2.10 4.56 14.26
C VAL A 127 2.19 5.34 15.57
N ARG A 128 1.08 5.98 15.95
CA ARG A 128 0.98 6.75 17.19
C ARG A 128 1.00 5.83 18.41
N PRO A 129 1.51 6.30 19.57
CA PRO A 129 1.37 5.57 20.82
C PRO A 129 -0.09 5.53 21.28
N ASN A 130 -0.39 4.61 22.21
CA ASN A 130 -1.70 4.43 22.85
C ASN A 130 -2.84 4.11 21.87
N GLN A 131 -2.51 3.41 20.78
CA GLN A 131 -3.48 2.81 19.87
C GLN A 131 -3.79 1.39 20.35
N GLN A 132 -5.06 0.98 20.26
CA GLN A 132 -5.51 -0.33 20.71
C GLN A 132 -5.84 -1.25 19.53
N LEU A 133 -6.48 -0.70 18.50
CA LEU A 133 -6.94 -1.44 17.33
C LEU A 133 -6.19 -0.99 16.08
N LEU A 134 -5.65 -1.94 15.33
CA LEU A 134 -5.23 -1.75 13.95
C LEU A 134 -6.27 -2.34 13.01
N ILE A 135 -6.69 -1.54 12.02
CA ILE A 135 -7.39 -2.04 10.85
C ILE A 135 -6.45 -1.85 9.66
N ASP A 136 -6.03 -2.95 9.02
CA ASP A 136 -5.24 -2.96 7.79
C ASP A 136 -6.19 -3.34 6.65
N ALA A 137 -6.66 -2.33 5.91
CA ALA A 137 -7.55 -2.51 4.78
C ALA A 137 -6.75 -2.59 3.48
N TYR A 138 -7.09 -3.57 2.62
CA TYR A 138 -6.28 -4.01 1.50
C TYR A 138 -4.98 -4.69 1.96
N CYS A 139 -5.06 -5.51 3.02
CA CYS A 139 -3.87 -6.02 3.71
C CYS A 139 -3.09 -7.11 2.96
N GLY A 140 -3.65 -7.67 1.89
CA GLY A 140 -3.13 -8.85 1.22
C GLY A 140 -2.91 -10.00 2.21
N SER A 141 -1.65 -10.44 2.37
CA SER A 141 -1.27 -11.48 3.34
C SER A 141 -0.85 -10.93 4.71
N GLY A 142 -1.20 -9.68 5.03
CA GLY A 142 -0.90 -9.03 6.30
C GLY A 142 0.50 -8.41 6.37
N PHE A 143 0.99 -7.80 5.29
CA PHE A 143 2.35 -7.22 5.24
C PHE A 143 2.60 -6.18 6.34
N PHE A 144 1.66 -5.25 6.56
CA PHE A 144 1.74 -4.26 7.64
C PHE A 144 1.16 -4.79 8.95
N ALA A 145 -0.02 -5.44 8.90
CA ALA A 145 -0.67 -6.07 10.05
C ALA A 145 0.30 -6.89 10.92
N LYS A 146 1.09 -7.78 10.32
CA LYS A 146 2.02 -8.65 11.05
C LYS A 146 3.20 -7.89 11.63
N ALA A 147 3.70 -6.88 10.93
CA ALA A 147 4.81 -6.05 11.39
C ALA A 147 4.45 -5.17 12.60
N LEU A 148 3.16 -4.86 12.73
CA LEU A 148 2.62 -3.98 13.76
C LEU A 148 2.01 -4.72 14.94
N LEU A 149 1.98 -6.06 14.91
CA LEU A 149 1.26 -6.89 15.88
C LEU A 149 1.56 -6.55 17.35
N ASP A 150 2.82 -6.28 17.68
CA ASP A 150 3.26 -5.97 19.05
C ASP A 150 2.84 -4.58 19.55
N LYS A 151 2.42 -3.70 18.64
CA LYS A 151 2.00 -2.32 18.96
C LYS A 151 0.51 -2.19 19.24
N PHE A 152 -0.28 -3.22 18.98
CA PHE A 152 -1.74 -3.18 19.10
C PHE A 152 -2.26 -4.33 19.97
N GLU A 153 -3.39 -4.10 20.64
CA GLU A 153 -4.11 -5.13 21.39
C GLU A 153 -4.82 -6.09 20.43
N ARG A 154 -5.30 -5.55 19.30
CA ARG A 154 -6.01 -6.31 18.26
C ARG A 154 -5.67 -5.78 16.88
N VAL A 155 -5.59 -6.69 15.92
CA VAL A 155 -5.35 -6.40 14.50
C VAL A 155 -6.45 -7.03 13.66
N ILE A 156 -7.04 -6.24 12.76
CA ILE A 156 -8.01 -6.69 11.77
C ILE A 156 -7.43 -6.44 10.38
N GLY A 157 -7.19 -7.49 9.61
CA GLY A 157 -6.83 -7.39 8.21
C GLY A 157 -8.04 -7.65 7.31
N ILE A 158 -8.23 -6.84 6.28
CA ILE A 158 -9.34 -6.99 5.32
C ILE A 158 -8.77 -6.98 3.91
N ASP A 159 -9.08 -8.00 3.12
CA ASP A 159 -8.73 -8.05 1.70
C ASP A 159 -9.75 -8.89 0.93
N TRP A 160 -9.97 -8.60 -0.35
CA TRP A 160 -10.87 -9.37 -1.20
C TRP A 160 -10.23 -10.67 -1.71
N ASP A 161 -8.89 -10.76 -1.72
CA ASP A 161 -8.16 -11.94 -2.15
C ASP A 161 -8.15 -13.01 -1.04
N ARG A 162 -9.08 -13.97 -1.17
CA ARG A 162 -9.18 -15.14 -0.30
C ARG A 162 -7.89 -15.96 -0.15
N PHE A 163 -7.02 -15.97 -1.17
CA PHE A 163 -5.77 -16.73 -1.09
C PHE A 163 -4.73 -15.99 -0.25
N ALA A 164 -4.65 -14.66 -0.39
CA ALA A 164 -3.80 -13.83 0.44
C ALA A 164 -4.24 -13.87 1.91
N ILE A 165 -5.55 -13.79 2.16
CA ILE A 165 -6.13 -13.96 3.49
C ILE A 165 -5.88 -15.36 4.06
N GLY A 166 -6.02 -16.41 3.24
CA GLY A 166 -5.66 -17.77 3.64
C GLY A 166 -4.21 -17.86 4.15
N ALA A 167 -3.27 -17.27 3.40
CA ALA A 167 -1.86 -17.21 3.80
C ALA A 167 -1.64 -16.36 5.06
N ALA A 168 -2.40 -15.27 5.25
CA ALA A 168 -2.33 -14.47 6.47
C ALA A 168 -2.77 -15.26 7.70
N CYS A 169 -3.84 -16.06 7.57
CA CYS A 169 -4.40 -16.92 8.61
C CYS A 169 -3.48 -18.06 9.04
N GLU A 170 -2.66 -18.62 8.13
CA GLU A 170 -1.72 -19.72 8.44
C GLU A 170 -0.75 -19.38 9.58
N THR A 171 -0.46 -18.09 9.76
CA THR A 171 0.48 -17.57 10.76
C THR A 171 -0.18 -16.59 11.73
N ALA A 172 -1.51 -16.54 11.77
CA ALA A 172 -2.24 -15.61 12.63
C ALA A 172 -2.20 -16.05 14.11
N THR A 173 -2.06 -15.07 14.99
CA THR A 173 -2.17 -15.19 16.45
C THR A 173 -3.59 -14.90 16.91
N GLU A 174 -3.87 -15.07 18.21
CA GLU A 174 -5.16 -14.76 18.83
C GLU A 174 -5.55 -13.27 18.78
N LYS A 175 -4.59 -12.38 18.55
CA LYS A 175 -4.82 -10.94 18.39
C LYS A 175 -5.26 -10.56 16.98
N GLU A 176 -5.10 -11.46 16.01
CA GLU A 176 -5.32 -11.20 14.60
C GLU A 176 -6.65 -11.79 14.13
N VAL A 177 -7.39 -11.00 13.36
CA VAL A 177 -8.56 -11.46 12.60
C VAL A 177 -8.37 -11.03 11.15
N TYR A 178 -8.41 -11.96 10.22
CA TYR A 178 -8.33 -11.67 8.79
C TYR A 178 -9.67 -11.98 8.11
N ILE A 179 -10.17 -11.04 7.33
CA ILE A 179 -11.47 -11.09 6.68
C ILE A 179 -11.28 -11.09 5.17
N ALA A 180 -11.74 -12.15 4.52
CA ALA A 180 -11.82 -12.23 3.06
C ALA A 180 -13.13 -11.58 2.60
N GLY A 181 -13.07 -10.32 2.19
CA GLY A 181 -14.26 -9.54 1.89
C GLY A 181 -13.95 -8.22 1.19
N ASP A 182 -15.01 -7.60 0.69
CA ASP A 182 -14.94 -6.26 0.12
C ASP A 182 -14.70 -5.22 1.23
N VAL A 183 -13.64 -4.41 1.08
CA VAL A 183 -13.20 -3.46 2.11
C VAL A 183 -14.31 -2.46 2.48
N GLU A 184 -15.09 -2.00 1.51
CA GLU A 184 -16.19 -1.07 1.75
C GLU A 184 -17.25 -1.67 2.68
N SER A 185 -17.70 -2.87 2.33
CA SER A 185 -18.71 -3.61 3.09
C SER A 185 -18.21 -3.97 4.50
N GLU A 186 -16.97 -4.42 4.62
CA GLU A 186 -16.40 -4.85 5.90
C GLU A 186 -16.07 -3.67 6.82
N LEU A 187 -15.56 -2.56 6.30
CA LEU A 187 -15.39 -1.34 7.11
C LEU A 187 -16.72 -0.87 7.67
N GLN A 188 -17.82 -0.96 6.92
CA GLN A 188 -19.15 -0.64 7.42
C GLN A 188 -19.62 -1.61 8.51
N GLN A 189 -19.30 -2.89 8.41
CA GLN A 189 -19.66 -3.92 9.40
C GLN A 189 -18.83 -3.82 10.68
N VAL A 190 -17.53 -3.50 10.60
CA VAL A 190 -16.69 -3.23 11.78
C VAL A 190 -17.29 -2.08 12.61
N ARG A 191 -17.98 -1.12 11.98
CA ARG A 191 -18.79 -0.10 12.70
C ARG A 191 -19.94 -0.71 13.49
N ALA A 192 -20.63 -1.71 12.92
CA ALA A 192 -21.83 -2.31 13.50
C ALA A 192 -21.52 -3.25 14.69
N VAL A 193 -20.32 -3.83 14.72
CA VAL A 193 -19.84 -4.77 15.76
C VAL A 193 -18.96 -4.09 16.80
N HIS A 194 -18.64 -2.80 16.64
CA HIS A 194 -17.94 -2.02 17.67
C HIS A 194 -18.71 -2.14 19.02
N PRO A 195 -18.03 -2.34 20.17
CA PRO A 195 -18.63 -2.70 21.46
C PRO A 195 -19.65 -1.72 22.08
N ASN A 196 -20.10 -0.69 21.35
CA ASN A 196 -21.05 0.32 21.81
C ASN A 196 -22.48 0.13 21.29
N ARG A 197 -22.89 -1.08 20.86
CA ARG A 197 -24.31 -1.38 20.62
C ARG A 197 -24.98 -1.96 21.88
N THR A 198 -25.47 -1.03 22.70
CA THR A 198 -26.66 -1.08 23.58
C THR A 198 -27.03 -2.44 24.20
N VAL A 199 -26.53 -2.68 25.42
CA VAL A 199 -27.33 -3.36 26.45
C VAL A 199 -28.36 -2.35 26.97
N SER A 200 -29.58 -2.84 27.20
CA SER A 200 -30.83 -2.10 27.42
C SER A 200 -30.80 -0.96 28.46
N ALA A 201 -31.23 0.23 28.00
CA ALA A 201 -32.08 1.26 28.61
C ALA A 201 -32.02 1.72 30.09
N ASN A 202 -31.12 1.28 30.98
CA ASN A 202 -31.15 1.75 32.39
C ASN A 202 -29.91 2.45 32.95
N ASP A 203 -28.81 2.60 32.21
CA ASP A 203 -27.61 3.22 32.77
C ASP A 203 -27.37 4.64 32.25
N VAL A 204 -27.69 5.61 33.10
CA VAL A 204 -27.41 7.05 32.96
C VAL A 204 -25.89 7.36 32.92
N GLN A 205 -25.03 6.33 32.85
CA GLN A 205 -23.60 6.44 32.54
C GLN A 205 -23.27 6.33 31.04
N ALA A 206 -24.29 6.22 30.17
CA ALA A 206 -24.15 6.10 28.70
C ALA A 206 -23.64 7.36 27.95
N SER A 207 -23.17 8.39 28.67
CA SER A 207 -22.72 9.67 28.09
C SER A 207 -21.21 9.95 28.21
N ARG A 208 -20.40 9.06 28.80
CA ARG A 208 -18.94 9.29 28.96
C ARG A 208 -18.00 8.22 28.38
N LEU A 209 -18.51 7.12 27.82
CA LEU A 209 -17.68 6.00 27.31
C LEU A 209 -18.07 5.54 25.89
N ARG A 210 -18.53 6.48 25.05
CA ARG A 210 -18.73 6.26 23.61
C ARG A 210 -17.42 6.35 22.80
N SER A 211 -16.26 6.28 23.45
CA SER A 211 -14.98 6.32 22.73
C SER A 211 -14.81 5.00 21.97
N ILE A 212 -14.82 5.09 20.65
CA ILE A 212 -14.21 4.09 19.77
C ILE A 212 -12.81 3.83 20.34
N ALA A 213 -12.43 2.56 20.50
CA ALA A 213 -11.06 2.21 20.85
C ALA A 213 -10.10 3.05 19.98
N PRO A 214 -9.02 3.64 20.52
CA PRO A 214 -8.06 4.38 19.72
C PRO A 214 -7.57 3.51 18.54
N THR A 215 -8.04 3.83 17.34
CA THR A 215 -7.87 3.01 16.13
C THR A 215 -6.92 3.69 15.17
N THR A 216 -5.97 2.91 14.65
CA THR A 216 -5.20 3.23 13.46
C THR A 216 -5.79 2.46 12.28
N LEU A 217 -6.13 3.18 11.21
CA LEU A 217 -6.51 2.58 9.94
C LEU A 217 -5.35 2.73 8.96
N ILE A 218 -4.95 1.64 8.33
CA ILE A 218 -4.04 1.62 7.19
C ILE A 218 -4.85 1.30 5.95
N VAL A 219 -4.62 2.04 4.87
CA VAL A 219 -5.19 1.75 3.54
C VAL A 219 -4.07 1.73 2.50
N ASP A 220 -3.98 0.65 1.72
CA ASP A 220 -3.12 0.52 0.52
C ASP A 220 -3.97 0.14 -0.71
N PRO A 221 -4.85 1.05 -1.18
CA PRO A 221 -5.80 0.74 -2.24
C PRO A 221 -5.14 0.56 -3.61
N PRO A 222 -5.86 -0.02 -4.59
CA PRO A 222 -5.40 -0.02 -5.98
C PRO A 222 -5.18 1.41 -6.52
N ALA A 223 -4.52 1.52 -7.68
CA ALA A 223 -4.16 2.80 -8.30
C ALA A 223 -5.33 3.77 -8.53
N THR A 224 -6.58 3.29 -8.54
CA THR A 224 -7.80 4.12 -8.60
C THR A 224 -8.08 4.94 -7.32
N GLY A 225 -7.36 4.65 -6.23
CA GLY A 225 -7.60 5.21 -4.89
C GLY A 225 -8.78 4.53 -4.17
N LEU A 226 -9.25 5.15 -3.10
CA LEU A 226 -10.41 4.68 -2.34
C LEU A 226 -11.71 4.82 -3.16
N SER A 227 -12.70 3.97 -2.89
CA SER A 227 -14.06 4.19 -3.37
C SER A 227 -14.72 5.34 -2.61
N GLU A 228 -15.74 5.97 -3.19
CA GLU A 228 -16.52 7.01 -2.50
C GLU A 228 -17.12 6.50 -1.19
N ALA A 229 -17.63 5.27 -1.20
CA ALA A 229 -18.23 4.68 -0.01
C ALA A 229 -17.19 4.28 1.06
N VAL A 230 -15.97 3.90 0.69
CA VAL A 230 -14.86 3.77 1.66
C VAL A 230 -14.50 5.12 2.27
N ARG A 231 -14.33 6.18 1.46
CA ARG A 231 -14.08 7.53 1.99
C ARG A 231 -15.19 7.99 2.92
N LYS A 232 -16.45 7.77 2.54
CA LYS A 232 -17.61 8.05 3.37
C LYS A 232 -17.58 7.26 4.68
N ALA A 233 -17.23 5.98 4.66
CA ALA A 233 -17.11 5.17 5.87
C ALA A 233 -16.04 5.73 6.83
N ILE A 234 -14.91 6.19 6.30
CA ILE A 234 -13.84 6.84 7.07
C ILE A 234 -14.32 8.18 7.65
N VAL A 235 -15.02 9.01 6.87
CA VAL A 235 -15.55 10.30 7.34
C VAL A 235 -16.63 10.14 8.41
N ASP A 236 -17.53 9.17 8.23
CA ASP A 236 -18.65 8.93 9.15
C ASP A 236 -18.18 8.33 10.50
N LEU A 237 -17.03 7.64 10.51
CA LEU A 237 -16.43 7.07 11.72
C LEU A 237 -14.89 7.23 11.67
N PRO A 238 -14.36 8.44 11.91
CA PRO A 238 -12.95 8.71 11.72
C PRO A 238 -12.09 7.90 12.72
N PRO A 239 -11.13 7.08 12.25
CA PRO A 239 -10.10 6.51 13.12
C PRO A 239 -9.26 7.62 13.76
N THR A 240 -8.64 7.34 14.90
CA THR A 240 -7.78 8.33 15.56
C THR A 240 -6.53 8.67 14.74
N ALA A 241 -6.04 7.70 13.96
CA ALA A 241 -4.96 7.88 12.99
C ALA A 241 -5.30 7.14 11.68
N LEU A 242 -4.93 7.73 10.55
CA LEU A 242 -5.04 7.14 9.23
C LEU A 242 -3.68 7.19 8.53
N ILE A 243 -3.21 6.06 8.05
CA ILE A 243 -2.03 5.95 7.20
C ILE A 243 -2.51 5.52 5.82
N TYR A 244 -2.30 6.36 4.81
CA TYR A 244 -2.69 6.11 3.44
C TYR A 244 -1.43 5.86 2.61
N ILE A 245 -1.29 4.66 2.04
CA ILE A 245 -0.27 4.28 1.06
C ILE A 245 -0.85 4.39 -0.36
N SER A 246 -0.11 4.97 -1.30
CA SER A 246 -0.57 5.11 -2.68
C SER A 246 0.55 5.16 -3.69
N CYS A 247 0.40 4.35 -4.74
CA CYS A 247 1.23 4.40 -5.95
C CYS A 247 0.77 5.47 -6.98
N ASN A 248 -0.30 6.23 -6.70
CA ASN A 248 -0.88 7.21 -7.62
C ASN A 248 -1.19 8.55 -6.93
N PRO A 249 -0.25 9.52 -6.98
CA PRO A 249 -0.41 10.79 -6.28
C PRO A 249 -1.66 11.62 -6.65
N PRO A 250 -2.10 11.68 -7.93
CA PRO A 250 -3.38 12.31 -8.27
C PRO A 250 -4.62 11.74 -7.54
N THR A 251 -4.77 10.42 -7.42
CA THR A 251 -5.93 9.83 -6.73
C THR A 251 -5.80 9.99 -5.22
N LEU A 252 -4.59 9.89 -4.66
CA LEU A 252 -4.31 10.27 -3.28
C LEU A 252 -4.75 11.71 -2.99
N ALA A 253 -4.35 12.68 -3.82
CA ALA A 253 -4.70 14.08 -3.61
C ALA A 253 -6.21 14.36 -3.69
N ARG A 254 -6.95 13.63 -4.55
CA ARG A 254 -8.41 13.65 -4.57
C ARG A 254 -8.98 13.14 -3.24
N ASP A 255 -8.52 11.98 -2.80
CA ASP A 255 -9.07 11.32 -1.61
C ASP A 255 -8.77 12.13 -0.34
N LEU A 256 -7.55 12.66 -0.19
CA LEU A 256 -7.18 13.51 0.93
C LEU A 256 -8.00 14.80 1.00
N ARG A 257 -8.42 15.35 -0.16
CA ARG A 257 -9.31 16.52 -0.19
C ARG A 257 -10.69 16.21 0.40
N GLU A 258 -11.23 15.03 0.14
CA GLU A 258 -12.52 14.62 0.70
C GLU A 258 -12.44 14.28 2.19
N LEU A 259 -11.25 13.93 2.69
CA LEU A 259 -10.99 13.63 4.10
C LEU A 259 -10.58 14.85 4.94
N GLN A 260 -10.33 16.01 4.32
CA GLN A 260 -9.68 17.18 4.95
C GLN A 260 -10.45 17.77 6.14
N ASP A 261 -11.78 17.59 6.18
CA ASP A 261 -12.62 18.16 7.25
C ASP A 261 -12.55 17.33 8.54
N GLN A 262 -12.16 16.05 8.43
CA GLN A 262 -12.03 15.14 9.57
C GLN A 262 -10.58 14.91 9.98
N PHE A 263 -9.61 15.24 9.12
CA PHE A 263 -8.21 14.89 9.33
C PHE A 263 -7.25 16.05 9.08
N ILE A 264 -6.19 16.10 9.89
CA ILE A 264 -4.99 16.90 9.67
C ILE A 264 -3.93 15.98 9.07
N ILE A 265 -3.37 16.35 7.93
CA ILE A 265 -2.21 15.65 7.34
C ILE A 265 -0.97 16.05 8.14
N GLU A 266 -0.31 15.08 8.75
CA GLU A 266 0.89 15.26 9.56
C GLU A 266 2.17 15.11 8.71
N SER A 267 2.18 14.16 7.78
CA SER A 267 3.32 13.96 6.87
C SER A 267 2.89 13.35 5.53
N VAL A 268 3.68 13.61 4.49
CA VAL A 268 3.60 12.95 3.19
C VAL A 268 5.02 12.59 2.78
N THR A 269 5.29 11.29 2.70
CA THR A 269 6.62 10.74 2.44
C THR A 269 6.60 9.98 1.13
N PRO A 270 7.27 10.47 0.07
CA PRO A 270 7.46 9.70 -1.14
C PRO A 270 8.56 8.65 -0.98
N LEU A 271 8.38 7.50 -1.63
CA LEU A 271 9.34 6.42 -1.72
C LEU A 271 9.46 5.96 -3.18
N ASP A 272 10.69 5.86 -3.68
CA ASP A 272 10.98 5.42 -5.04
C ASP A 272 10.90 3.88 -5.13
N MET A 273 9.67 3.33 -5.08
CA MET A 273 9.41 1.90 -5.21
C MET A 273 9.75 1.38 -6.62
N PHE A 274 9.72 2.26 -7.63
CA PHE A 274 9.94 1.93 -9.03
C PHE A 274 11.04 2.79 -9.68
N PRO A 275 12.31 2.68 -9.25
CA PRO A 275 13.39 3.45 -9.84
C PRO A 275 13.50 3.23 -11.35
N GLN A 276 13.80 4.30 -12.10
CA GLN A 276 13.82 4.35 -13.57
C GLN A 276 12.44 4.35 -14.25
N THR A 277 11.35 4.47 -13.50
CA THR A 277 10.00 4.66 -14.04
C THR A 277 9.40 6.00 -13.58
N ALA A 278 8.15 6.28 -13.96
CA ALA A 278 7.48 7.54 -13.59
C ALA A 278 6.64 7.40 -12.31
N GLU A 279 6.36 6.17 -11.91
CA GLU A 279 5.58 5.79 -10.75
C GLU A 279 6.33 6.10 -9.46
N ILE A 280 5.60 6.54 -8.44
CA ILE A 280 6.12 6.88 -7.12
C ILE A 280 5.15 6.33 -6.08
N GLU A 281 5.70 5.74 -5.03
CA GLU A 281 4.92 5.32 -3.87
C GLU A 281 4.88 6.47 -2.86
N VAL A 282 3.75 6.68 -2.21
CA VAL A 282 3.57 7.78 -1.25
C VAL A 282 2.86 7.26 -0.01
N ALA A 283 3.45 7.50 1.16
CA ALA A 283 2.81 7.28 2.45
C ALA A 283 2.38 8.62 3.06
N ALA A 284 1.09 8.81 3.32
CA ALA A 284 0.55 9.97 4.02
C ALA A 284 0.08 9.56 5.42
N SER A 285 0.54 10.28 6.45
CA SER A 285 0.06 10.12 7.82
C SER A 285 -0.93 11.24 8.16
N LEU A 286 -2.08 10.86 8.69
CA LEU A 286 -3.17 11.74 9.04
C LEU A 286 -3.64 11.46 10.47
N ARG A 287 -4.02 12.53 11.17
CA ARG A 287 -4.65 12.46 12.50
C ARG A 287 -6.05 13.06 12.45
N ALA A 288 -7.00 12.41 13.12
CA ALA A 288 -8.34 12.98 13.27
C ALA A 288 -8.32 14.36 13.96
N VAL A 289 -9.16 15.27 13.47
CA VAL A 289 -9.45 16.55 14.13
C VAL A 289 -10.25 16.24 15.40
N PRO A 290 -9.82 16.69 16.58
CA PRO A 290 -10.61 16.54 17.78
C PRO A 290 -11.98 17.22 17.61
N PRO A 291 -13.08 16.65 18.11
CA PRO A 291 -14.37 17.32 18.06
C PRO A 291 -14.26 18.70 18.72
N ALA A 292 -14.85 19.72 18.09
CA ALA A 292 -14.88 21.06 18.64
C ALA A 292 -15.51 21.02 20.04
N SER A 293 -14.84 21.65 21.01
CA SER A 293 -15.23 21.71 22.41
C SER A 293 -16.51 22.52 22.60
#